data_AF-A0A7V8E883-F1
#
_entry.id   AF-A0A7V8E883-F1
#
_cell.length_a   1.000
_cell.length_b   1.000
_cell.length_c   1.000
_cell.angle_alpha   90.00
_cell.angle_beta   90.00
_cell.angle_gamma   90.00
#
_symmetry.space_group_name_H-M   'P 1'
#
loop_
_entity.id
_entity.type
_entity.pdbx_description
1 polymer ?
#
loop_
_entity_poly.entity_id
_entity_poly.type
_entity_poly.pdbx_seq_one_letter_code
_entity_poly.pdbx_strand_id
1 'polypeptide(L)'
;MRAGDNPEVTKLVERESAAIARGVAALPPAFAASREAIGALLASLSQRQRYFALIGEHFSVFGFDGIVAMDRLDEVLLRAVQEVLKRRPAAEANERAESGLAEEFGKLPALEKHPVGYMVLFAARKMFEGFDNVLTQLGLDEDDARQPYENELLKRVAFLVDAYVTSRSTPVARHFGDLRREYWVVARMHCRCGQPKYEVKMQSLVTAPDGAHMDRLDVKCGACGDVQALEFPLPHFGDLSIA
;
A
#
# COMPACT_ATOMS: atom_id res chain seq x y z
N MET A 1 -5.62 -18.12 16.20
CA MET A 1 -6.44 -17.78 15.01
C MET A 1 -5.44 -17.12 14.09
N ARG A 2 -5.02 -17.83 13.03
CA ARG A 2 -3.91 -17.38 12.20
C ARG A 2 -4.34 -16.17 11.39
N ALA A 3 -3.46 -15.20 11.17
CA ALA A 3 -3.72 -14.11 10.24
C ALA A 3 -3.97 -14.70 8.85
N GLY A 4 -5.21 -14.61 8.39
CA GLY A 4 -5.62 -15.17 7.11
C GLY A 4 -6.59 -16.34 7.17
N ASP A 5 -6.91 -16.86 8.36
CA ASP A 5 -7.87 -17.96 8.52
C ASP A 5 -9.31 -17.48 8.75
N ASN A 6 -9.55 -16.16 8.85
CA ASN A 6 -10.92 -15.65 8.91
C ASN A 6 -11.55 -15.77 7.50
N PRO A 7 -12.51 -16.68 7.27
CA PRO A 7 -13.07 -16.92 5.94
C PRO A 7 -13.80 -15.70 5.38
N GLU A 8 -14.34 -14.83 6.24
CA GLU A 8 -15.01 -13.61 5.80
C GLU A 8 -14.01 -12.55 5.34
N VAL A 9 -12.84 -12.47 5.98
CA VAL A 9 -11.73 -11.63 5.49
C VAL A 9 -11.26 -12.12 4.12
N THR A 10 -11.08 -13.44 3.96
CA THR A 10 -10.63 -14.03 2.69
C THR A 10 -11.62 -13.76 1.56
N LYS A 11 -12.92 -14.02 1.76
CA LYS A 11 -13.97 -13.73 0.77
C LYS A 11 -14.03 -12.25 0.39
N LEU A 12 -13.92 -11.35 1.38
CA LEU A 12 -13.91 -9.90 1.12
C LEU A 12 -12.69 -9.51 0.28
N VAL A 13 -11.50 -9.96 0.68
CA VAL A 13 -10.25 -9.66 -0.03
C VAL A 13 -10.31 -10.18 -1.47
N GLU A 14 -10.78 -11.40 -1.69
CA GLU A 14 -10.93 -11.98 -3.04
C GLU A 14 -11.90 -11.18 -3.91
N ARG A 15 -13.08 -10.83 -3.37
CA ARG A 15 -14.10 -10.06 -4.08
C ARG A 15 -13.60 -8.69 -4.51
N GLU A 16 -12.99 -7.95 -3.59
CA GLU A 16 -12.48 -6.60 -3.87
C GLU A 16 -11.20 -6.64 -4.74
N SER A 17 -10.34 -7.65 -4.57
CA SER A 17 -9.19 -7.86 -5.46
C SER A 17 -9.64 -8.09 -6.90
N ALA A 18 -10.69 -8.90 -7.11
CA ALA A 18 -11.27 -9.11 -8.43
C ALA A 18 -11.90 -7.82 -8.99
N ALA A 19 -12.48 -6.96 -8.15
CA ALA A 19 -13.00 -5.66 -8.57
C ALA A 19 -11.88 -4.71 -9.03
N ILE A 20 -10.77 -4.65 -8.29
CA ILE A 20 -9.57 -3.88 -8.67
C ILE A 20 -9.03 -4.39 -10.00
N ALA A 21 -8.87 -5.70 -10.16
CA ALA A 21 -8.37 -6.31 -11.39
C ALA A 21 -9.26 -5.99 -12.61
N ARG A 22 -10.59 -6.08 -12.46
CA ARG A 22 -11.54 -5.69 -13.51
C ARG A 22 -11.42 -4.22 -13.89
N GLY A 23 -11.23 -3.34 -12.90
CA GLY A 23 -11.02 -1.90 -13.14
C GLY A 23 -9.79 -1.65 -14.03
N VAL A 24 -8.67 -2.28 -13.73
CA VAL A 24 -7.43 -2.14 -14.52
C VAL A 24 -7.53 -2.80 -15.89
N ALA A 25 -8.22 -3.93 -16.01
CA ALA A 25 -8.42 -4.63 -17.28
C ALA A 25 -9.28 -3.84 -18.27
N ALA A 26 -10.19 -2.98 -17.78
CA ALA A 26 -11.04 -2.13 -18.62
C ALA A 26 -10.31 -0.88 -19.17
N LEU A 27 -9.12 -0.56 -18.67
CA LEU A 27 -8.33 0.59 -19.12
C LEU A 27 -7.64 0.30 -20.46
N PRO A 28 -7.39 1.32 -21.29
CA PRO A 28 -6.64 1.15 -22.53
C PRO A 28 -5.23 0.61 -22.25
N PRO A 29 -4.60 -0.06 -23.23
CA PRO A 29 -3.24 -0.61 -23.09
C PRO A 29 -2.17 0.48 -23.00
N ALA A 30 -2.45 1.68 -23.51
CA ALA A 30 -1.63 2.88 -23.40
C ALA A 30 -2.53 4.11 -23.33
N PHE A 31 -2.16 5.10 -22.52
CA PHE A 31 -2.85 6.39 -22.45
C PHE A 31 -2.31 7.34 -23.51
N ALA A 32 -3.19 8.16 -24.10
CA ALA A 32 -2.79 9.16 -25.08
C ALA A 32 -2.17 10.39 -24.40
N ALA A 33 -2.63 10.72 -23.19
CA ALA A 33 -2.17 11.87 -22.42
C ALA A 33 -1.98 11.54 -20.94
N SER A 34 -1.11 12.30 -20.27
CA SER A 34 -0.77 12.09 -18.86
C SER A 34 -1.94 12.37 -17.93
N ARG A 35 -2.78 13.36 -18.26
CA ARG A 35 -4.06 13.59 -17.58
C ARG A 35 -4.98 12.37 -17.57
N GLU A 36 -5.05 11.59 -18.66
CA GLU A 36 -5.85 10.37 -18.70
C GLU A 36 -5.31 9.32 -17.72
N ALA A 37 -3.99 9.16 -17.68
CA ALA A 37 -3.33 8.27 -16.72
C ALA A 37 -3.56 8.73 -15.27
N ILE A 38 -3.46 10.04 -14.99
CA ILE A 38 -3.76 10.62 -13.67
C ILE A 38 -5.22 10.34 -13.28
N GLY A 39 -6.17 10.53 -14.20
CA GLY A 39 -7.59 10.23 -13.97
C GLY A 39 -7.81 8.76 -13.63
N ALA A 40 -7.19 7.84 -14.37
CA ALA A 40 -7.25 6.40 -14.09
C ALA A 40 -6.62 6.02 -12.73
N LEU A 41 -5.54 6.69 -12.34
CA LEU A 41 -4.88 6.51 -11.05
C LEU A 41 -5.75 7.01 -9.90
N LEU A 42 -6.36 8.19 -10.02
CA LEU A 42 -7.30 8.73 -9.04
C LEU A 42 -8.53 7.82 -8.87
N ALA A 43 -9.07 7.28 -9.96
CA ALA A 43 -10.14 6.30 -9.92
C ALA A 43 -9.71 5.00 -9.20
N SER A 44 -8.48 4.54 -9.44
CA SER A 44 -7.91 3.37 -8.76
C SER A 44 -7.73 3.65 -7.25
N LEU A 45 -7.15 4.79 -6.88
CA LEU A 45 -6.96 5.20 -5.49
C LEU A 45 -8.29 5.42 -4.75
N SER A 46 -9.36 5.77 -5.46
CA SER A 46 -10.71 5.89 -4.89
C SER A 46 -11.28 4.53 -4.46
N GLN A 47 -10.84 3.41 -5.06
CA GLN A 47 -11.21 2.07 -4.59
C GLN A 47 -10.78 1.83 -3.14
N ARG A 48 -9.70 2.48 -2.69
CA ARG A 48 -9.26 2.41 -1.30
C ARG A 48 -10.29 2.93 -0.31
N GLN A 49 -10.96 4.02 -0.65
CA GLN A 49 -12.02 4.54 0.21
C GLN A 49 -13.19 3.56 0.30
N ARG A 50 -13.53 2.93 -0.82
CA ARG A 50 -14.60 1.92 -0.90
C ARG A 50 -14.31 0.71 -0.03
N TYR A 51 -13.16 0.05 -0.19
CA TYR A 51 -12.88 -1.12 0.65
C TYR A 51 -12.60 -0.75 2.11
N PHE A 52 -12.11 0.47 2.40
CA PHE A 52 -12.02 0.96 3.78
C PHE A 52 -13.39 1.04 4.45
N ALA A 53 -14.38 1.62 3.77
CA ALA A 53 -15.75 1.69 4.28
C ALA A 53 -16.35 0.29 4.49
N LEU A 54 -16.24 -0.59 3.48
CA LEU A 54 -16.71 -1.97 3.57
C LEU A 54 -16.06 -2.75 4.71
N ILE A 55 -14.75 -2.58 4.92
CA ILE A 55 -14.06 -3.20 6.04
C ILE A 55 -14.60 -2.67 7.36
N GLY A 56 -14.85 -1.36 7.48
CA GLY A 56 -15.44 -0.75 8.68
C GLY A 56 -16.86 -1.22 9.01
N GLU A 57 -17.64 -1.66 8.01
CA GLU A 57 -18.97 -2.23 8.21
C GLU A 57 -18.94 -3.66 8.79
N HIS A 58 -17.89 -4.43 8.49
CA HIS A 58 -17.80 -5.84 8.86
C HIS A 58 -16.77 -6.13 9.96
N PHE A 59 -15.76 -5.28 10.09
CA PHE A 59 -14.62 -5.44 10.99
C PHE A 59 -14.25 -4.10 11.62
N SER A 60 -13.61 -4.13 12.79
CA SER A 60 -12.95 -2.93 13.29
C SER A 60 -11.73 -2.62 12.43
N VAL A 61 -11.67 -1.40 11.86
CA VAL A 61 -10.50 -0.91 11.11
C VAL A 61 -9.24 -0.75 11.96
N PHE A 62 -9.39 -0.77 13.30
CA PHE A 62 -8.30 -0.79 14.27
C PHE A 62 -8.09 -2.18 14.90
N GLY A 63 -8.94 -3.14 14.54
CA GLY A 63 -8.80 -4.54 14.92
C GLY A 63 -7.89 -5.30 13.95
N PHE A 64 -7.38 -6.44 14.40
CA PHE A 64 -6.44 -7.25 13.63
C PHE A 64 -6.95 -7.61 12.23
N ASP A 65 -8.15 -8.21 12.17
CA ASP A 65 -8.76 -8.68 10.92
C ASP A 65 -8.98 -7.54 9.92
N GLY A 66 -9.46 -6.37 10.39
CA GLY A 66 -9.67 -5.21 9.53
C GLY A 66 -8.35 -4.65 8.99
N ILE A 67 -7.31 -4.59 9.83
CA ILE A 67 -5.99 -4.12 9.39
C ILE A 67 -5.35 -5.12 8.39
N VAL A 68 -5.48 -6.42 8.61
CA VAL A 68 -4.97 -7.46 7.68
C VAL A 68 -5.72 -7.41 6.35
N ALA A 69 -7.05 -7.24 6.36
CA ALA A 69 -7.85 -7.07 5.14
C ALA A 69 -7.40 -5.84 4.34
N MET A 70 -7.24 -4.68 5.02
CA MET A 70 -6.74 -3.44 4.43
C MET A 70 -5.36 -3.62 3.81
N ASP A 71 -4.44 -4.27 4.53
CA ASP A 71 -3.06 -4.47 4.09
C ASP A 71 -2.96 -5.34 2.82
N ARG A 72 -3.74 -6.43 2.75
CA ARG A 72 -3.83 -7.29 1.56
C ARG A 72 -4.39 -6.54 0.36
N LEU A 73 -5.45 -5.75 0.56
CA LEU A 73 -6.05 -4.95 -0.51
C LEU A 73 -5.17 -3.77 -0.94
N ASP A 74 -4.47 -3.13 -0.01
CA ASP A 74 -3.49 -2.08 -0.31
C ASP A 74 -2.36 -2.64 -1.19
N GLU A 75 -1.89 -3.87 -0.95
CA GLU A 75 -0.90 -4.53 -1.83
C GLU A 75 -1.45 -4.79 -3.24
N VAL A 76 -2.66 -5.34 -3.35
CA VAL A 76 -3.31 -5.58 -4.65
C VAL A 76 -3.52 -4.26 -5.40
N LEU A 77 -3.96 -3.23 -4.70
CA LEU A 77 -4.15 -1.89 -5.27
C LEU A 77 -2.83 -1.29 -5.75
N LEU A 78 -1.74 -1.45 -5.02
CA LEU A 78 -0.43 -0.94 -5.44
C LEU A 78 0.09 -1.62 -6.70
N ARG A 79 -0.10 -2.93 -6.84
CA ARG A 79 0.21 -3.66 -8.08
C ARG A 79 -0.66 -3.17 -9.24
N ALA A 80 -1.95 -2.97 -9.00
CA ALA A 80 -2.87 -2.38 -9.98
C ALA A 80 -2.45 -0.96 -10.41
N VAL A 81 -2.08 -0.11 -9.46
CA VAL A 81 -1.55 1.23 -9.71
C VAL A 81 -0.25 1.16 -10.53
N GLN A 82 0.65 0.21 -10.22
CA GLN A 82 1.86 -0.01 -11.01
C GLN A 82 1.53 -0.35 -12.47
N GLU A 83 0.55 -1.22 -12.69
CA GLU A 83 0.11 -1.57 -14.05
C GLU A 83 -0.45 -0.35 -14.81
N VAL A 84 -1.20 0.53 -14.15
CA VAL A 84 -1.66 1.79 -14.78
C VAL A 84 -0.47 2.70 -15.10
N LEU A 85 0.48 2.84 -14.17
CA LEU A 85 1.69 3.64 -14.36
C LEU A 85 2.57 3.14 -15.51
N LYS A 86 2.61 1.84 -15.79
CA LYS A 86 3.36 1.28 -16.93
C LYS A 86 2.77 1.68 -18.30
N ARG A 87 1.49 2.08 -18.33
CA ARG A 87 0.77 2.49 -19.54
C ARG A 87 0.82 4.00 -19.79
N ARG A 88 1.52 4.76 -18.93
CA ARG A 88 1.65 6.21 -19.04
C ARG A 88 2.42 6.61 -20.31
N PRO A 89 2.19 7.80 -20.88
CA PRO A 89 2.99 8.31 -21.98
C PRO A 89 4.48 8.38 -21.62
N ALA A 90 5.35 8.12 -22.60
CA ALA A 90 6.76 8.42 -22.46
C ALA A 90 6.94 9.94 -22.32
N ALA A 91 7.80 10.36 -21.38
CA ALA A 91 8.00 11.77 -21.08
C ALA A 91 9.48 12.08 -20.94
N GLU A 92 9.93 13.12 -21.64
CA GLU A 92 11.27 13.65 -21.50
C GLU A 92 11.50 14.26 -20.11
N ALA A 93 12.77 14.44 -19.75
CA ALA A 93 13.12 15.15 -18.53
C ALA A 93 12.77 16.64 -18.68
N ASN A 94 12.23 17.24 -17.62
CA ASN A 94 11.93 18.66 -17.59
C ASN A 94 12.34 19.23 -16.23
N GLU A 95 13.50 19.89 -16.18
CA GLU A 95 14.10 20.40 -14.93
C GLU A 95 13.19 21.40 -14.20
N ARG A 96 12.40 22.18 -14.96
CA ARG A 96 11.47 23.17 -14.40
C ARG A 96 10.30 22.48 -13.67
N ALA A 97 9.72 21.45 -14.29
CA ALA A 97 8.68 20.64 -13.66
C ALA A 97 9.21 19.88 -12.44
N GLU A 98 10.41 19.32 -12.55
CA GLU A 98 11.09 18.63 -11.45
C GLU A 98 11.31 19.56 -10.24
N SER A 99 11.84 20.75 -10.49
CA SER A 99 12.12 21.74 -9.45
C SER A 99 10.83 22.27 -8.81
N GLY A 100 9.83 22.63 -9.63
CA GLY A 100 8.55 23.13 -9.12
C GLY A 100 7.82 22.12 -8.23
N LEU A 101 7.86 20.83 -8.60
CA LEU A 101 7.26 19.78 -7.76
C LEU A 101 8.15 19.40 -6.55
N ALA A 102 9.46 19.62 -6.62
CA ALA A 102 10.36 19.42 -5.49
C ALA A 102 10.18 20.48 -4.40
N GLU A 103 9.81 21.71 -4.75
CA GLU A 103 9.52 22.76 -3.79
C GLU A 103 8.24 22.46 -2.99
N GLU A 104 7.19 21.97 -3.65
CA GLU A 104 5.92 21.63 -2.98
C GLU A 104 6.00 20.32 -2.18
N PHE A 105 6.41 19.23 -2.85
CA PHE A 105 6.34 17.89 -2.26
C PHE A 105 7.64 17.46 -1.58
N GLY A 106 8.65 18.33 -1.59
CA GLY A 106 10.01 17.99 -1.25
C GLY A 106 10.72 17.20 -2.36
N LYS A 107 12.03 17.02 -2.16
CA LYS A 107 12.78 16.04 -2.94
C LYS A 107 12.24 14.65 -2.62
N LEU A 108 12.22 13.76 -3.62
CA LEU A 108 11.90 12.36 -3.40
C LEU A 108 12.83 11.84 -2.30
N PRO A 109 12.29 11.41 -1.14
CA PRO A 109 13.13 10.94 -0.05
C PRO A 109 13.88 9.70 -0.52
N ALA A 110 15.06 9.46 0.04
CA ALA A 110 15.69 8.15 -0.08
C ALA A 110 14.70 7.13 0.46
N LEU A 111 14.17 6.27 -0.42
CA LEU A 111 13.16 5.32 -0.01
C LEU A 111 13.76 4.35 0.99
N GLU A 112 13.06 4.12 2.09
CA GLU A 112 13.44 3.09 3.01
C GLU A 112 13.45 1.74 2.27
N LYS A 113 14.37 0.84 2.65
CA LYS A 113 14.58 -0.44 1.92
C LYS A 113 13.33 -1.31 1.78
N HIS A 114 12.37 -1.13 2.69
CA HIS A 114 11.12 -1.89 2.77
C HIS A 114 9.96 -0.93 3.06
N PRO A 115 9.40 -0.26 2.05
CA PRO A 115 8.27 0.66 2.25
C PRO A 115 6.99 -0.13 2.56
N VAL A 116 6.07 0.49 3.31
CA VAL A 116 4.78 -0.12 3.68
C VAL A 116 3.67 0.39 2.78
N GLY A 117 2.83 -0.52 2.28
CA GLY A 117 1.86 -0.22 1.22
C GLY A 117 0.91 0.93 1.55
N TYR A 118 0.34 0.94 2.77
CA TYR A 118 -0.49 2.05 3.26
C TYR A 118 0.20 3.42 3.12
N MET A 119 1.47 3.52 3.50
CA MET A 119 2.23 4.78 3.46
C MET A 119 2.48 5.22 2.02
N VAL A 120 2.78 4.27 1.13
CA VAL A 120 2.98 4.52 -0.30
C VAL A 120 1.68 5.05 -0.94
N LEU A 121 0.55 4.41 -0.65
CA LEU A 121 -0.76 4.86 -1.14
C LEU A 121 -1.15 6.23 -0.59
N PHE A 122 -0.86 6.49 0.69
CA PHE A 122 -1.10 7.79 1.30
C PHE A 122 -0.25 8.89 0.65
N ALA A 123 1.05 8.64 0.45
CA ALA A 123 1.95 9.58 -0.21
C ALA A 123 1.54 9.86 -1.66
N ALA A 124 1.24 8.81 -2.44
CA ALA A 124 0.77 8.95 -3.82
C ALA A 124 -0.52 9.78 -3.89
N ARG A 125 -1.50 9.48 -3.02
CA ARG A 125 -2.73 10.26 -2.94
C ARG A 125 -2.49 11.72 -2.58
N LYS A 126 -1.61 11.99 -1.62
CA LYS A 126 -1.25 13.37 -1.21
C LYS A 126 -0.62 14.16 -2.35
N MET A 127 0.23 13.52 -3.16
CA MET A 127 0.80 14.15 -4.35
C MET A 127 -0.30 14.55 -5.35
N PHE A 128 -1.27 13.67 -5.63
CA PHE A 128 -2.38 14.02 -6.50
C PHE A 128 -3.28 15.12 -5.93
N GLU A 129 -3.63 15.05 -4.63
CA GLU A 129 -4.47 16.07 -3.97
C GLU A 129 -3.80 17.45 -3.95
N GLY A 130 -2.47 17.51 -3.81
CA GLY A 130 -1.72 18.77 -3.81
C GLY A 130 -1.41 19.31 -5.21
N PHE A 131 -1.51 18.48 -6.25
CA PHE A 131 -1.03 18.84 -7.58
C PHE A 131 -1.80 20.01 -8.21
N ASP A 132 -3.12 20.06 -8.03
CA ASP A 132 -3.94 21.17 -8.55
C ASP A 132 -3.54 22.51 -7.92
N ASN A 133 -3.13 22.51 -6.65
CA ASN A 133 -2.61 23.71 -5.99
C ASN A 133 -1.30 24.16 -6.62
N VAL A 134 -0.39 23.24 -6.95
CA VAL A 134 0.88 23.55 -7.63
C VAL A 134 0.63 24.18 -8.98
N LEU A 135 -0.26 23.59 -9.79
CA LEU A 135 -0.61 24.13 -11.10
C LEU A 135 -1.18 25.55 -11.01
N THR A 136 -2.06 25.77 -10.03
CA THR A 136 -2.67 27.08 -9.77
C THR A 136 -1.62 28.12 -9.34
N GLN A 137 -0.73 27.76 -8.41
CA GLN A 137 0.33 28.66 -7.93
C GLN A 137 1.33 29.06 -9.02
N LEU A 138 1.59 28.14 -9.96
CA LEU A 138 2.50 28.36 -11.08
C LEU A 138 1.83 29.04 -12.28
N GLY A 139 0.53 29.31 -12.22
CA GLY A 139 -0.24 29.93 -13.31
C GLY A 139 -0.28 29.07 -14.58
N LEU A 140 -0.34 27.75 -14.42
CA LEU A 140 -0.31 26.78 -15.51
C LEU A 140 -1.73 26.37 -15.90
N ASP A 141 -2.42 27.25 -16.62
CA ASP A 141 -3.82 27.03 -17.02
C ASP A 141 -3.96 26.30 -18.38
N GLU A 142 -2.94 26.40 -19.24
CA GLU A 142 -2.93 25.79 -20.58
C GLU A 142 -2.45 24.33 -20.54
N ASP A 143 -3.07 23.46 -21.35
CA ASP A 143 -2.77 22.03 -21.38
C ASP A 143 -1.29 21.73 -21.72
N ASP A 144 -0.71 22.45 -22.67
CA ASP A 144 0.70 22.31 -23.08
C ASP A 144 1.66 22.70 -21.94
N ALA A 145 1.29 23.68 -21.12
CA ALA A 145 2.09 24.13 -19.98
C ALA A 145 2.00 23.16 -18.78
N ARG A 146 0.87 22.46 -18.64
CA ARG A 146 0.61 21.48 -17.56
C ARG A 146 1.26 20.13 -17.82
N GLN A 147 1.33 19.70 -19.08
CA GLN A 147 1.77 18.35 -19.44
C GLN A 147 3.15 17.96 -18.86
N PRO A 148 4.18 18.82 -18.84
CA PRO A 148 5.47 18.49 -18.22
C PRO A 148 5.36 18.22 -16.71
N TYR A 149 4.47 18.92 -16.01
CA TYR A 149 4.22 18.75 -14.58
C TYR A 149 3.41 17.47 -14.32
N GLU A 150 2.42 17.17 -15.16
CA GLU A 150 1.65 15.92 -15.09
C GLU A 150 2.58 14.71 -15.28
N ASN A 151 3.51 14.79 -16.24
CA ASN A 151 4.53 13.78 -16.48
C ASN A 151 5.42 13.55 -15.26
N GLU A 152 5.89 14.63 -14.65
CA GLU A 152 6.79 14.56 -13.50
C GLU A 152 6.06 14.05 -12.25
N LEU A 153 4.80 14.41 -12.04
CA LEU A 153 3.95 13.81 -11.01
C LEU A 153 3.84 12.30 -11.18
N LEU A 154 3.56 11.82 -12.40
CA LEU A 154 3.48 10.39 -12.70
C LEU A 154 4.81 9.67 -12.45
N LYS A 155 5.96 10.30 -12.77
CA LYS A 155 7.29 9.75 -12.47
C LYS A 155 7.51 9.60 -10.95
N ARG A 156 7.15 10.62 -10.17
CA ARG A 156 7.27 10.59 -8.70
C ARG A 156 6.41 9.51 -8.07
N VAL A 157 5.16 9.39 -8.51
CA VAL A 157 4.27 8.32 -8.05
C VAL A 157 4.79 6.95 -8.48
N ALA A 158 5.30 6.82 -9.71
CA ALA A 158 5.94 5.59 -10.17
C ALA A 158 7.14 5.19 -9.30
N PHE A 159 8.01 6.14 -8.96
CA PHE A 159 9.15 5.88 -8.08
C PHE A 159 8.73 5.28 -6.73
N LEU A 160 7.70 5.83 -6.08
CA LEU A 160 7.18 5.31 -4.81
C LEU A 160 6.61 3.89 -4.96
N VAL A 161 5.81 3.67 -5.99
CA VAL A 161 5.11 2.40 -6.23
C VAL A 161 6.08 1.31 -6.66
N ASP A 162 7.02 1.61 -7.55
CA ASP A 162 8.00 0.67 -8.07
C ASP A 162 8.93 0.18 -6.96
N ALA A 163 9.34 1.05 -6.04
CA ALA A 163 10.13 0.65 -4.89
C ALA A 163 9.37 -0.32 -3.97
N TYR A 164 8.07 -0.08 -3.74
CA TYR A 164 7.24 -1.02 -3.02
C TYR A 164 7.17 -2.37 -3.73
N VAL A 165 6.77 -2.38 -5.00
CA VAL A 165 6.59 -3.64 -5.74
C VAL A 165 7.92 -4.41 -5.85
N THR A 166 9.03 -3.70 -6.07
CA THR A 166 10.37 -4.31 -6.14
C THR A 166 10.80 -4.89 -4.80
N SER A 167 10.48 -4.23 -3.69
CA SER A 167 10.77 -4.79 -2.35
C SER A 167 9.99 -6.08 -2.06
N ARG A 168 8.93 -6.38 -2.83
CA ARG A 168 8.11 -7.60 -2.72
C ARG A 168 8.44 -8.68 -3.75
N SER A 169 9.42 -8.46 -4.64
CA SER A 169 9.64 -9.34 -5.79
C SER A 169 10.57 -10.52 -5.51
N THR A 170 11.50 -10.40 -4.56
CA THR A 170 12.42 -11.48 -4.18
C THR A 170 12.06 -12.04 -2.81
N PRO A 171 12.23 -13.35 -2.54
CA PRO A 171 11.87 -13.95 -1.25
C PRO A 171 12.54 -13.26 -0.05
N VAL A 172 13.82 -12.90 -0.19
CA VAL A 172 14.59 -12.23 0.88
C VAL A 172 14.07 -10.82 1.13
N ALA A 173 13.90 -9.99 0.09
CA ALA A 173 13.39 -8.63 0.27
C ALA A 173 11.94 -8.65 0.78
N ARG A 174 11.14 -9.60 0.30
CA ARG A 174 9.76 -9.84 0.75
C ARG A 174 9.70 -10.17 2.22
N HIS A 175 10.58 -11.03 2.74
CA HIS A 175 10.63 -11.35 4.17
C HIS A 175 10.84 -10.13 5.05
N PHE A 176 11.83 -9.29 4.76
CA PHE A 176 12.05 -8.06 5.51
C PHE A 176 10.91 -7.05 5.34
N GLY A 177 10.29 -7.03 4.15
CA GLY A 177 9.04 -6.31 3.90
C GLY A 177 7.89 -6.79 4.79
N ASP A 178 7.73 -8.10 4.96
CA ASP A 178 6.70 -8.71 5.79
C ASP A 178 6.92 -8.43 7.28
N LEU A 179 8.15 -8.56 7.78
CA LEU A 179 8.50 -8.18 9.16
C LEU A 179 8.13 -6.71 9.45
N ARG A 180 8.44 -5.82 8.49
CA ARG A 180 8.15 -4.40 8.65
C ARG A 180 6.66 -4.10 8.60
N ARG A 181 5.95 -4.73 7.67
CA ARG A 181 4.49 -4.68 7.55
C ARG A 181 3.83 -5.15 8.85
N GLU A 182 4.29 -6.25 9.43
CA GLU A 182 3.77 -6.81 10.68
C GLU A 182 3.94 -5.86 11.86
N TYR A 183 5.12 -5.28 12.01
CA TYR A 183 5.37 -4.24 12.99
C TYR A 183 4.38 -3.07 12.83
N TRP A 184 4.09 -2.66 11.60
CA TRP A 184 3.14 -1.59 11.31
C TRP A 184 1.67 -1.98 11.48
N VAL A 185 1.29 -3.25 11.25
CA VAL A 185 -0.01 -3.78 11.63
C VAL A 185 -0.17 -3.64 13.14
N VAL A 186 0.83 -4.13 13.88
CA VAL A 186 0.85 -4.08 15.34
C VAL A 186 0.76 -2.64 15.84
N ALA A 187 1.55 -1.71 15.30
CA ALA A 187 1.56 -0.31 15.72
C ALA A 187 0.21 0.40 15.59
N ARG A 188 -0.68 -0.04 14.68
CA ARG A 188 -1.99 0.57 14.42
C ARG A 188 -3.14 -0.05 15.21
N MET A 189 -2.92 -1.21 15.81
CA MET A 189 -3.98 -1.91 16.54
C MET A 189 -4.33 -1.21 17.85
N HIS A 190 -5.61 -1.17 18.14
CA HIS A 190 -6.12 -0.81 19.46
C HIS A 190 -6.54 -2.07 20.22
N CYS A 191 -6.50 -2.02 21.56
CA CYS A 191 -7.13 -3.05 22.36
C CYS A 191 -8.65 -2.99 22.20
N ARG A 192 -9.36 -4.08 22.51
CA ARG A 192 -10.84 -4.12 22.55
C ARG A 192 -11.45 -3.07 23.48
N CYS A 193 -10.73 -2.68 24.53
CA CYS A 193 -11.16 -1.59 25.43
C CYS A 193 -10.95 -0.18 24.85
N GLY A 194 -10.51 -0.06 23.59
CA GLY A 194 -10.27 1.20 22.89
C GLY A 194 -8.94 1.87 23.21
N GLN A 195 -8.18 1.35 24.19
CA GLN A 195 -6.89 1.92 24.58
C GLN A 195 -5.74 1.46 23.67
N PRO A 196 -4.67 2.26 23.56
CA PRO A 196 -3.42 1.83 22.95
C PRO A 196 -2.84 0.60 23.66
N LYS A 197 -2.12 -0.24 22.92
CA LYS A 197 -1.35 -1.36 23.48
C LYS A 197 0.06 -0.92 23.85
N TYR A 198 0.66 -1.57 24.84
CA TYR A 198 1.95 -1.12 25.42
C TYR A 198 3.04 -2.18 25.43
N GLU A 199 2.69 -3.47 25.40
CA GLU A 199 3.69 -4.54 25.45
C GLU A 199 3.49 -5.51 24.28
N VAL A 200 4.56 -5.75 23.52
CA VAL A 200 4.58 -6.65 22.36
C VAL A 200 5.76 -7.60 22.52
N LYS A 201 5.50 -8.90 22.57
CA LYS A 201 6.52 -9.94 22.58
C LYS A 201 6.48 -10.69 21.25
N MET A 202 7.58 -10.62 20.50
CA MET A 202 7.71 -11.27 19.20
C MET A 202 8.47 -12.60 19.33
N GLN A 203 7.98 -13.62 18.64
CA GLN A 203 8.63 -14.91 18.40
C GLN A 203 8.67 -15.11 16.89
N SER A 204 9.86 -15.00 16.29
CA SER A 204 10.02 -15.16 14.85
C SER A 204 10.27 -16.61 14.46
N LEU A 205 9.86 -17.00 13.26
CA LEU A 205 10.08 -18.33 12.67
C LEU A 205 9.62 -19.50 13.55
N VAL A 206 8.42 -19.37 14.10
CA VAL A 206 7.76 -20.47 14.82
C VAL A 206 7.19 -21.44 13.81
N THR A 207 7.40 -22.74 14.03
CA THR A 207 6.75 -23.79 13.24
C THR A 207 5.44 -24.19 13.91
N ALA A 208 4.34 -24.02 13.19
CA ALA A 208 3.03 -24.44 13.63
C ALA A 208 2.91 -25.99 13.63
N PRO A 209 1.92 -26.57 14.35
CA PRO A 209 1.77 -28.03 14.44
C PRO A 209 1.57 -28.76 13.10
N ASP A 210 1.08 -28.06 12.07
CA ASP A 210 0.90 -28.55 10.71
C ASP A 210 2.13 -28.33 9.81
N GLY A 211 3.25 -27.88 10.39
CA GLY A 211 4.51 -27.64 9.69
C GLY A 211 4.66 -26.28 9.03
N ALA A 212 3.62 -25.42 9.06
CA ALA A 212 3.70 -24.08 8.47
C ALA A 212 4.60 -23.15 9.30
N HIS A 213 5.45 -22.36 8.62
CA HIS A 213 6.27 -21.33 9.26
C HIS A 213 5.46 -20.03 9.45
N MET A 214 5.57 -19.43 10.62
CA MET A 214 4.88 -18.19 10.98
C MET A 214 5.68 -17.36 11.99
N ASP A 215 5.43 -16.06 12.02
CA ASP A 215 5.82 -15.19 13.13
C ASP A 215 4.66 -15.09 14.12
N ARG A 216 4.94 -15.20 15.42
CA ARG A 216 3.94 -15.06 16.49
C ARG A 216 4.24 -13.84 17.35
N LEU A 217 3.24 -12.99 17.56
CA LEU A 217 3.33 -11.82 18.42
C LEU A 217 2.27 -11.89 19.51
N ASP A 218 2.70 -11.92 20.77
CA ASP A 218 1.80 -11.77 21.92
C ASP A 218 1.73 -10.28 22.28
N VAL A 219 0.55 -9.70 22.16
CA VAL A 219 0.27 -8.28 22.40
C VAL A 219 -0.55 -8.14 23.68
N LYS A 220 -0.06 -7.37 24.65
CA LYS A 220 -0.74 -7.11 25.92
C LYS A 220 -1.20 -5.66 26.04
N CYS A 221 -2.45 -5.49 26.48
CA CYS A 221 -2.99 -4.18 26.80
C CYS A 221 -2.48 -3.71 28.16
N GLY A 222 -1.93 -2.49 28.20
CA GLY A 222 -1.49 -1.88 29.46
C GLY A 222 -2.64 -1.41 30.37
N ALA A 223 -3.86 -1.25 29.82
CA ALA A 223 -5.02 -0.77 30.58
C ALA A 223 -5.86 -1.90 31.17
N CYS A 224 -6.31 -2.86 30.34
CA CYS A 224 -7.16 -3.97 30.81
C CYS A 224 -6.41 -5.29 31.05
N GLY A 225 -5.11 -5.35 30.73
CA GLY A 225 -4.30 -6.55 30.91
C GLY A 225 -4.57 -7.69 29.91
N ASP A 226 -5.53 -7.52 28.99
CA ASP A 226 -5.87 -8.52 27.98
C ASP A 226 -4.66 -8.84 27.09
N VAL A 227 -4.49 -10.13 26.77
CA VAL A 227 -3.38 -10.64 25.97
C VAL A 227 -3.93 -11.30 24.72
N GLN A 228 -3.48 -10.82 23.56
CA GLN A 228 -3.86 -11.35 22.26
C GLN A 228 -2.63 -11.93 21.56
N ALA A 229 -2.69 -13.21 21.21
CA ALA A 229 -1.71 -13.84 20.32
C ALA A 229 -2.10 -13.60 18.86
N LEU A 230 -1.15 -13.05 18.08
CA LEU A 230 -1.26 -12.79 16.65
C LEU A 230 -0.26 -13.70 15.93
N GLU A 231 -0.69 -14.32 14.85
CA GLU A 231 0.15 -15.25 14.08
C GLU A 231 0.18 -14.77 12.64
N PHE A 232 1.35 -14.45 12.09
CA PHE A 232 1.53 -14.03 10.71
C PHE A 232 2.16 -15.15 9.88
N PRO A 233 1.47 -15.68 8.86
CA PRO A 233 2.04 -16.74 8.04
C PRO A 233 3.21 -16.23 7.21
N LEU A 234 4.27 -17.04 7.07
CA LEU A 234 5.46 -16.74 6.27
C LEU A 234 5.56 -17.71 5.08
N PRO A 235 4.66 -17.64 4.08
CA PRO A 235 4.59 -18.62 3.00
C PRO A 235 5.85 -18.64 2.12
N HIS A 236 6.56 -17.50 1.99
CA HIS A 236 7.77 -17.39 1.19
C HIS A 236 8.98 -18.16 1.74
N PHE A 237 8.92 -18.66 2.98
CA PHE A 237 9.95 -19.60 3.47
C PHE A 237 9.88 -20.96 2.80
N GLY A 238 8.69 -21.37 2.30
CA GLY A 238 8.57 -22.53 1.43
C GLY A 238 9.40 -22.35 0.15
N ASP A 239 9.40 -21.15 -0.42
CA ASP A 239 10.18 -20.80 -1.62
C ASP A 239 11.69 -20.81 -1.37
N LEU A 240 12.13 -20.54 -0.13
CA LEU A 240 13.54 -20.57 0.29
C LEU A 240 14.04 -22.00 0.60
N SER A 241 13.13 -22.95 0.84
CA SER A 241 13.46 -24.34 1.19
C SER A 241 13.76 -25.22 -0.03
N ILE A 242 13.63 -24.68 -1.24
CA ILE A 242 14.06 -25.33 -2.49
C ILE A 242 15.41 -24.74 -2.90
N ALA A 243 16.47 -25.25 -2.29
CA ALA A 243 17.87 -25.05 -2.70
C ALA A 243 18.64 -26.36 -2.55
#